data_AF-A0A8J1VL81-F1
#
_entry.id   AF-A0A8J1VL81-F1
#
_cell.length_a   1.000
_cell.length_b   1.000
_cell.length_c   1.000
_cell.angle_alpha   90.00
_cell.angle_beta   90.00
_cell.angle_gamma   90.00
#
_symmetry.space_group_name_H-M   'P 1'
#
loop_
_entity.id
_entity.type
_entity.pdbx_description
1 polymer ?
#
loop_
_entity_poly.entity_id
_entity_poly.type
_entity_poly.pdbx_seq_one_letter_code
_entity_poly.pdbx_strand_id
1 'polypeptide(L)'
;MPYRSQLSAGTQQSLNESFPSGWPEIEWLPINSFYSSAGIGTGDPLDGSMYATLAVALIAPFSRGTVSLQSSSMGDLPLVDPAWLSDPRDQELAVQMFKRTRQAWNVTVGLGIAESAEAQPGFSVASDSDILDHIKSSLSTVWHAAATCKMGLAHDSMAVIDSKARVFGVNNLRVVDISSFPFLPPGHPQSTVYALAEKIAQDIQLDSVA
;
A
#
# COMPACT_ATOMS: atom_id res chain seq x y z
N MET A 1 -2.94 15.29 -14.88
CA MET A 1 -1.64 14.98 -14.23
C MET A 1 -0.69 14.47 -15.31
N PRO A 2 0.45 15.14 -15.60
CA PRO A 2 1.38 14.75 -16.67
C PRO A 2 1.92 13.32 -16.55
N TYR A 3 1.84 12.73 -15.36
CA TYR A 3 2.22 11.33 -15.09
C TYR A 3 1.15 10.32 -15.48
N ARG A 4 -0.15 10.65 -15.34
CA ARG A 4 -1.23 9.78 -15.82
C ARG A 4 -1.22 9.65 -17.34
N SER A 5 -0.83 10.70 -18.07
CA SER A 5 -0.76 10.65 -19.54
C SER A 5 0.33 9.73 -20.09
N GLN A 6 1.27 9.27 -19.25
CA GLN A 6 2.31 8.31 -19.62
C GLN A 6 1.90 6.86 -19.35
N LEU A 7 0.75 6.63 -18.69
CA LEU A 7 0.20 5.30 -18.47
C LEU A 7 -0.48 4.79 -19.75
N SER A 8 -0.55 3.48 -19.93
CA SER A 8 -1.32 2.88 -21.03
C SER A 8 -2.80 3.24 -20.93
N ALA A 9 -3.49 3.25 -22.07
CA ALA A 9 -4.93 3.54 -22.09
C ALA A 9 -5.74 2.59 -21.19
N GLY A 10 -5.34 1.32 -21.14
CA GLY A 10 -5.97 0.30 -20.28
C GLY A 10 -5.75 0.57 -18.78
N THR A 11 -4.55 1.00 -18.39
CA THR A 11 -4.27 1.41 -17.00
C THR A 11 -5.09 2.63 -16.62
N GLN A 12 -5.13 3.67 -17.48
CA GLN A 12 -5.92 4.87 -17.22
C GLN A 12 -7.42 4.56 -17.08
N GLN A 13 -7.96 3.72 -17.97
CA GLN A 13 -9.34 3.27 -17.90
C GLN A 13 -9.62 2.52 -16.59
N SER A 14 -8.77 1.53 -16.25
CA SER A 14 -8.92 0.75 -15.02
C SER A 14 -8.94 1.62 -13.76
N LEU A 15 -8.06 2.63 -13.70
CA LEU A 15 -8.01 3.58 -12.58
C LEU A 15 -9.30 4.41 -12.48
N ASN A 16 -9.83 4.87 -13.61
CA ASN A 16 -11.06 5.66 -13.63
C ASN A 16 -12.32 4.85 -13.31
N GLU A 17 -12.33 3.56 -13.64
CA GLU A 17 -13.46 2.67 -13.35
C GLU A 17 -13.42 2.13 -11.91
N SER A 18 -12.22 1.90 -11.38
CA SER A 18 -12.05 1.27 -10.06
C SER A 18 -12.07 2.26 -8.91
N PHE A 19 -11.73 3.53 -9.16
CA PHE A 19 -11.59 4.54 -8.11
C PHE A 19 -12.36 5.83 -8.43
N PRO A 20 -12.97 6.49 -7.43
CA PRO A 20 -13.65 7.78 -7.62
C PRO A 20 -12.73 8.87 -8.18
N SER A 21 -13.34 9.86 -8.83
CA SER A 21 -12.65 11.09 -9.24
C SER A 21 -12.05 11.79 -8.01
N GLY A 22 -10.72 11.85 -7.94
CA GLY A 22 -9.98 12.45 -6.82
C GLY A 22 -9.33 11.44 -5.87
N TRP A 23 -9.49 10.13 -6.10
CA TRP A 23 -8.75 9.13 -5.35
C TRP A 23 -7.24 9.31 -5.54
N PRO A 24 -6.45 9.41 -4.45
CA PRO A 24 -5.01 9.53 -4.56
C PRO A 24 -4.41 8.17 -4.93
N GLU A 25 -3.49 8.16 -5.89
CA GLU A 25 -2.86 6.92 -6.39
C GLU A 25 -1.54 6.61 -5.68
N ILE A 26 -0.93 7.65 -5.13
CA ILE A 26 0.44 7.64 -4.62
C ILE A 26 0.47 8.42 -3.31
N GLU A 27 1.26 7.96 -2.36
CA GLU A 27 1.57 8.67 -1.12
C GLU A 27 3.08 8.88 -1.04
N TRP A 28 3.50 10.13 -0.86
CA TRP A 28 4.89 10.43 -0.54
C TRP A 28 5.10 10.30 0.96
N LEU A 29 6.15 9.58 1.33
CA LEU A 29 6.57 9.33 2.69
C LEU A 29 7.96 9.95 2.90
N PRO A 30 8.05 11.21 3.35
CA PRO A 30 9.32 11.85 3.67
C PRO A 30 9.95 11.18 4.90
N ILE A 31 11.20 10.79 4.77
CA ILE A 31 11.98 10.14 5.83
C ILE A 31 13.27 10.93 6.01
N ASN A 32 13.56 11.33 7.24
CA ASN A 32 14.76 12.10 7.61
C ASN A 32 15.98 11.20 7.84
N SER A 33 16.17 10.22 6.95
CA SER A 33 17.31 9.30 6.98
C SER A 33 17.61 8.76 5.59
N PHE A 34 18.79 8.16 5.46
CA PHE A 34 19.15 7.31 4.33
C PHE A 34 18.31 6.04 4.35
N TYR A 35 17.60 5.75 3.26
CA TYR A 35 16.81 4.53 3.11
C TYR A 35 17.43 3.66 2.01
N SER A 36 18.04 2.55 2.43
CA SER A 36 18.71 1.65 1.50
C SER A 36 17.73 0.71 0.80
N SER A 37 18.15 0.11 -0.32
CA SER A 37 17.37 -0.93 -1.00
C SER A 37 17.24 -2.21 -0.18
N ALA A 38 18.08 -2.39 0.83
CA ALA A 38 17.99 -3.49 1.81
C ALA A 38 17.00 -3.21 2.95
N GLY A 39 16.19 -2.15 2.84
CA GLY A 39 15.21 -1.72 3.86
C GLY A 39 15.79 -0.70 4.84
N ILE A 40 15.11 -0.55 5.99
CA ILE A 40 15.52 0.31 7.11
C ILE A 40 16.75 -0.31 7.77
N GLY A 41 17.93 -0.01 7.21
CA GLY A 41 19.25 -0.33 7.78
C GLY A 41 19.72 0.69 8.82
N THR A 42 20.79 0.36 9.55
CA THR A 42 21.22 0.88 10.86
C THR A 42 21.77 2.31 10.89
N GLY A 43 21.02 3.28 10.37
CA GLY A 43 21.37 4.71 10.42
C GLY A 43 22.04 5.24 9.16
N ASP A 44 22.22 6.56 9.13
CA ASP A 44 22.80 7.27 7.99
C ASP A 44 24.26 6.88 7.75
N PRO A 45 24.74 6.94 6.49
CA PRO A 45 26.16 6.86 6.19
C PRO A 45 26.99 7.82 7.05
N LEU A 46 28.07 7.31 7.64
CA LEU A 46 28.98 8.09 8.49
C LEU A 46 30.04 8.82 7.67
N ASP A 47 29.64 9.45 6.56
CA ASP A 47 30.52 10.18 5.64
C ASP A 47 30.50 11.70 5.85
N GLY A 48 29.74 12.17 6.84
CA GLY A 48 29.59 13.59 7.16
C GLY A 48 28.46 14.29 6.40
N SER A 49 27.74 13.58 5.53
CA SER A 49 26.56 14.09 4.82
C SER A 49 25.28 13.94 5.66
N MET A 50 24.27 14.74 5.34
CA MET A 50 22.91 14.55 5.85
C MET A 50 22.04 13.94 4.75
N TYR A 51 21.15 13.02 5.13
CA TYR A 51 20.30 12.31 4.19
C TYR A 51 18.83 12.56 4.45
N ALA A 52 18.06 12.54 3.37
CA ALA A 52 16.62 12.48 3.41
C ALA A 52 16.15 11.62 2.24
N THR A 53 15.07 10.90 2.46
CA THR A 53 14.45 10.02 1.47
C THR A 53 13.02 10.46 1.24
N LEU A 54 12.59 10.45 -0.02
CA LEU A 54 11.19 10.56 -0.37
C LEU A 54 10.72 9.18 -0.85
N ALA A 55 10.30 8.33 0.09
CA ALA A 55 9.70 7.05 -0.25
C ALA A 55 8.32 7.26 -0.86
N VAL A 56 7.84 6.28 -1.63
CA VAL A 56 6.53 6.37 -2.28
C VAL A 56 5.76 5.08 -2.07
N ALA A 57 4.55 5.20 -1.56
CA ALA A 57 3.62 4.08 -1.44
C ALA A 57 2.58 4.12 -2.55
N LEU A 58 2.29 2.96 -3.12
CA LEU A 58 1.19 2.76 -4.06
C LEU A 58 -0.08 2.55 -3.26
N ILE A 59 -1.03 3.49 -3.35
CA ILE A 59 -2.27 3.50 -2.54
C ILE A 59 -3.53 3.29 -3.39
N ALA A 60 -3.35 2.93 -4.66
CA ALA A 60 -4.39 2.42 -5.55
C ALA A 60 -3.98 1.10 -6.23
N PRO A 61 -3.56 0.06 -5.47
CA PRO A 61 -3.04 -1.17 -6.07
C PRO A 61 -4.14 -2.03 -6.72
N PHE A 62 -3.80 -2.66 -7.83
CA PHE A 62 -4.59 -3.70 -8.50
C PHE A 62 -4.15 -5.12 -8.10
N SER A 63 -2.87 -5.31 -7.79
CA SER A 63 -2.32 -6.57 -7.31
C SER A 63 -3.05 -7.03 -6.04
N ARG A 64 -3.30 -8.34 -5.92
CA ARG A 64 -3.95 -8.95 -4.75
C ARG A 64 -3.17 -10.18 -4.32
N GLY A 65 -2.80 -10.18 -3.04
CA GLY A 65 -2.12 -11.29 -2.39
C GLY A 65 -3.07 -12.23 -1.65
N THR A 66 -2.49 -13.24 -1.01
CA THR A 66 -3.19 -14.22 -0.18
C THR A 66 -2.45 -14.48 1.13
N VAL A 67 -3.21 -14.91 2.13
CA VAL A 67 -2.70 -15.54 3.34
C VAL A 67 -3.50 -16.82 3.57
N SER A 68 -2.82 -17.94 3.82
CA SER A 68 -3.48 -19.23 4.03
C SER A 68 -2.72 -20.08 5.05
N LEU A 69 -3.42 -21.06 5.62
CA LEU A 69 -2.82 -22.01 6.55
C LEU A 69 -1.88 -22.96 5.78
N GLN A 70 -0.69 -23.19 6.33
CA GLN A 70 0.21 -24.24 5.84
C GLN A 70 -0.24 -25.64 6.30
N SER A 71 -0.75 -25.73 7.52
CA SER A 71 -1.20 -26.98 8.14
C SER A 71 -2.27 -26.72 9.21
N SER A 72 -2.68 -27.76 9.93
CA SER A 72 -3.56 -27.65 11.11
C SER A 72 -2.82 -27.30 12.42
N SER A 73 -1.49 -27.15 12.40
CA SER A 73 -0.67 -26.77 13.55
C SER A 73 -0.64 -25.26 13.72
N MET A 74 -0.91 -24.78 14.94
CA MET A 74 -0.77 -23.35 15.29
C MET A 74 0.69 -22.90 15.39
N GLY A 75 1.66 -23.83 15.40
CA GLY A 75 3.09 -23.53 15.44
C GLY A 75 3.70 -23.32 14.06
N ASP A 76 2.99 -23.65 12.99
CA ASP A 76 3.48 -23.54 11.62
C ASP A 76 3.20 -22.12 11.12
N LEU A 77 4.18 -21.52 10.44
CA LEU A 77 4.01 -20.20 9.86
C LEU A 77 2.94 -20.24 8.75
N PRO A 78 2.09 -19.20 8.61
CA PRO A 78 1.15 -19.12 7.51
C PRO A 78 1.90 -18.97 6.18
N LEU A 79 1.27 -19.43 5.10
CA LEU A 79 1.69 -19.10 3.74
C LEU A 79 1.21 -17.69 3.43
N VAL A 80 2.15 -16.76 3.23
CA VAL A 80 1.87 -15.36 2.90
C VAL A 80 2.47 -15.04 1.55
N ASP A 81 1.62 -14.68 0.59
CA ASP A 81 2.04 -14.17 -0.71
C ASP A 81 1.38 -12.80 -0.94
N PRO A 82 2.11 -11.69 -0.74
CA PRO A 82 1.56 -10.36 -1.00
C PRO A 82 1.28 -10.07 -2.48
N ALA A 83 1.85 -10.86 -3.40
CA ALA A 83 1.77 -10.70 -4.85
C ALA A 83 2.10 -9.27 -5.33
N TRP A 84 3.04 -8.59 -4.67
CA TRP A 84 3.39 -7.21 -4.99
C TRP A 84 3.80 -7.05 -6.46
N LEU A 85 3.23 -6.04 -7.11
CA LEU A 85 3.46 -5.72 -8.53
C LEU A 85 3.17 -6.89 -9.49
N SER A 86 2.33 -7.85 -9.09
CA SER A 86 1.89 -8.93 -9.99
C SER A 86 1.01 -8.39 -11.13
N ASP A 87 0.30 -7.30 -10.90
CA ASP A 87 -0.49 -6.61 -11.93
C ASP A 87 0.37 -5.60 -12.73
N PRO A 88 0.41 -5.68 -14.07
CA PRO A 88 1.17 -4.73 -14.89
C PRO A 88 0.76 -3.26 -14.69
N ARG A 89 -0.49 -2.99 -14.31
CA ARG A 89 -0.98 -1.63 -14.05
C ARG A 89 -0.28 -0.99 -12.86
N ASP A 90 0.02 -1.80 -11.83
CA ASP A 90 0.78 -1.34 -10.67
C ASP A 90 2.24 -1.07 -11.03
N GLN A 91 2.82 -1.86 -11.94
CA GLN A 91 4.19 -1.65 -12.44
C GLN A 91 4.29 -0.33 -13.21
N GLU A 92 3.35 -0.06 -14.12
CA GLU A 92 3.29 1.22 -14.85
C GLU A 92 3.19 2.40 -13.89
N LEU A 93 2.27 2.33 -12.92
CA LEU A 93 2.05 3.39 -11.94
C LEU A 93 3.28 3.60 -11.05
N ALA A 94 3.93 2.53 -10.59
CA ALA A 94 5.14 2.60 -9.78
C ALA A 94 6.33 3.27 -10.51
N VAL A 95 6.51 3.01 -11.81
CA VAL A 95 7.55 3.69 -12.62
C VAL A 95 7.25 5.18 -12.74
N GLN A 96 5.99 5.56 -13.00
CA GLN A 96 5.61 6.98 -13.08
C GLN A 96 5.76 7.69 -11.73
N MET A 97 5.43 7.01 -10.62
CA MET A 97 5.65 7.48 -9.25
C MET A 97 7.13 7.79 -8.99
N PHE A 98 8.02 6.87 -9.35
CA PHE A 98 9.45 7.04 -9.17
C PHE A 98 9.98 8.27 -9.95
N LYS A 99 9.57 8.42 -11.22
CA LYS A 99 9.93 9.60 -12.04
C LYS A 99 9.39 10.91 -11.44
N ARG A 100 8.20 10.88 -10.85
CA ARG A 100 7.59 12.02 -10.17
C ARG A 100 8.34 12.37 -8.88
N THR A 101 8.80 11.39 -8.13
CA THR A 101 9.65 11.60 -6.95
C THR A 101 10.97 12.26 -7.30
N ARG A 102 11.65 11.86 -8.38
CA ARG A 102 12.84 12.56 -8.87
C ARG A 102 12.54 14.00 -9.28
N GLN A 103 11.40 14.25 -9.93
CA GLN A 103 10.98 15.62 -10.25
C GLN A 103 10.76 16.46 -8.98
N ALA A 104 10.18 15.89 -7.94
CA ALA A 104 9.99 16.57 -6.65
C ALA A 104 11.35 16.91 -6.00
N TRP A 105 12.31 15.98 -6.01
CA TRP A 105 13.68 16.24 -5.56
C TRP A 105 14.39 17.33 -6.36
N ASN A 106 14.23 17.37 -7.69
CA ASN A 106 14.83 18.44 -8.49
C ASN A 106 14.34 19.85 -8.09
N VAL A 107 13.11 19.97 -7.56
CA VAL A 107 12.62 21.24 -7.01
C VAL A 107 13.40 21.61 -5.75
N THR A 108 13.67 20.66 -4.85
CA THR A 108 14.41 20.94 -3.61
C THR A 108 15.88 21.28 -3.89
N VAL A 109 16.49 20.68 -4.92
CA VAL A 109 17.80 21.07 -5.44
C VAL A 109 17.80 22.51 -5.95
N GLY A 110 16.80 22.88 -6.76
CA GLY A 110 16.66 24.25 -7.27
C GLY A 110 16.46 25.31 -6.18
N LEU A 111 15.97 24.89 -5.01
CA LEU A 111 15.83 25.73 -3.81
C LEU A 111 17.08 25.75 -2.92
N GLY A 112 18.14 24.99 -3.25
CA GLY A 112 19.35 24.86 -2.43
C GLY A 112 19.16 24.08 -1.13
N ILE A 113 18.09 23.26 -1.05
CA ILE A 113 17.78 22.42 0.13
C ILE A 113 18.51 21.07 0.03
N ALA A 114 18.70 20.56 -1.18
CA ALA A 114 19.28 19.24 -1.44
C ALA A 114 20.44 19.34 -2.43
N GLU A 115 21.38 18.40 -2.30
CA GLU A 115 22.45 18.23 -3.26
C GLU A 115 21.92 17.70 -4.60
N SER A 116 22.58 18.08 -5.70
CA SER A 116 22.22 17.60 -7.04
C SER A 116 22.49 16.09 -7.24
N ALA A 117 23.30 15.48 -6.37
CA ALA A 117 23.60 14.07 -6.42
C ALA A 117 22.47 13.25 -5.77
N GLU A 118 21.97 12.24 -6.49
CA GLU A 118 21.05 11.25 -5.95
C GLU A 118 21.85 10.13 -5.24
N ALA A 119 21.69 10.03 -3.92
CA ALA A 119 22.42 9.04 -3.12
C ALA A 119 22.03 7.59 -3.48
N GLN A 120 20.74 7.34 -3.71
CA GLN A 120 20.22 6.05 -4.16
C GLN A 120 18.91 6.25 -4.95
N PRO A 121 18.67 5.49 -6.03
CA PRO A 121 19.57 4.53 -6.69
C PRO A 121 20.67 5.15 -7.54
N GLY A 122 20.65 6.46 -7.72
CA GLY A 122 21.54 7.18 -8.62
C GLY A 122 21.00 7.25 -10.05
N PHE A 123 21.49 8.24 -10.81
CA PHE A 123 20.97 8.56 -12.13
C PHE A 123 21.25 7.52 -13.23
N SER A 124 22.05 6.49 -12.95
CA SER A 124 22.24 5.36 -13.88
C SER A 124 20.99 4.51 -14.03
N VAL A 125 20.10 4.48 -13.02
CA VAL A 125 18.77 3.88 -13.14
C VAL A 125 17.88 4.88 -13.86
N ALA A 126 17.73 4.77 -15.18
CA ALA A 126 17.10 5.82 -15.99
C ALA A 126 15.94 5.34 -16.85
N SER A 127 16.06 4.15 -17.47
CA SER A 127 14.98 3.61 -18.30
C SER A 127 13.84 3.06 -17.44
N ASP A 128 12.65 2.93 -18.03
CA ASP A 128 11.47 2.38 -17.34
C ASP A 128 11.73 0.96 -16.83
N SER A 129 12.49 0.15 -17.57
CA SER A 129 12.92 -1.18 -17.14
C SER A 129 13.90 -1.11 -15.96
N ASP A 130 14.92 -0.25 -16.01
CA ASP A 130 15.88 -0.12 -14.89
C ASP A 130 15.17 0.32 -13.62
N ILE A 131 14.25 1.29 -13.75
CA ILE A 131 13.46 1.82 -12.65
C ILE A 131 12.58 0.70 -12.06
N LEU A 132 11.90 -0.07 -12.91
CA LEU A 132 11.04 -1.16 -12.45
C LEU A 132 11.84 -2.26 -11.74
N ASP A 133 13.00 -2.63 -12.27
CA ASP A 133 13.88 -3.62 -11.66
C ASP A 133 14.41 -3.13 -10.31
N HIS A 134 14.79 -1.85 -10.22
CA HIS A 134 15.15 -1.23 -8.95
C HIS A 134 13.99 -1.30 -7.96
N ILE A 135 12.79 -0.87 -8.35
CA ILE A 135 11.60 -0.92 -7.49
C ILE A 135 11.37 -2.35 -6.99
N LYS A 136 11.36 -3.35 -7.88
CA LYS A 136 11.17 -4.76 -7.50
C LYS A 136 12.20 -5.25 -6.50
N SER A 137 13.45 -4.78 -6.60
CA SER A 137 14.52 -5.12 -5.66
C SER A 137 14.46 -4.40 -4.31
N SER A 138 13.73 -3.28 -4.23
CA SER A 138 13.69 -2.39 -3.06
C SER A 138 12.31 -2.26 -2.42
N LEU A 139 11.31 -3.02 -2.89
CA LEU A 139 9.96 -2.98 -2.34
C LEU A 139 9.96 -3.36 -0.86
N SER A 140 9.20 -2.59 -0.09
CA SER A 140 8.96 -2.87 1.32
C SER A 140 7.50 -2.59 1.65
N THR A 141 7.05 -3.18 2.75
CA THR A 141 5.70 -2.95 3.25
C THR A 141 5.61 -1.60 3.96
N VAL A 142 4.46 -0.94 3.84
CA VAL A 142 4.06 0.16 4.73
C VAL A 142 3.18 -0.34 5.88
N TRP A 143 3.16 -1.66 6.12
CA TRP A 143 2.45 -2.34 7.22
C TRP A 143 0.93 -2.21 7.21
N HIS A 144 0.32 -2.07 6.02
CA HIS A 144 -1.13 -1.93 5.83
C HIS A 144 -1.78 -3.19 5.22
N ALA A 145 -1.42 -4.40 5.66
CA ALA A 145 -2.07 -5.62 5.19
C ALA A 145 -3.54 -5.64 5.62
N ALA A 146 -4.47 -5.82 4.67
CA ALA A 146 -5.89 -5.56 4.87
C ALA A 146 -6.79 -6.49 4.03
N ALA A 147 -8.09 -6.43 4.28
CA ALA A 147 -9.15 -7.02 3.44
C ALA A 147 -9.18 -8.55 3.30
N THR A 148 -8.47 -9.30 4.15
CA THR A 148 -8.45 -10.78 4.11
C THR A 148 -9.73 -11.43 4.62
N CYS A 149 -10.54 -10.72 5.40
CA CYS A 149 -11.88 -11.11 5.85
C CYS A 149 -12.91 -10.11 5.32
N LYS A 150 -12.89 -9.87 4.01
CA LYS A 150 -13.68 -8.86 3.30
C LYS A 150 -15.14 -8.77 3.79
N MET A 151 -15.53 -7.58 4.24
CA MET A 151 -16.94 -7.23 4.42
C MET A 151 -17.63 -7.11 3.05
N GLY A 152 -18.81 -7.71 2.91
CA GLY A 152 -19.55 -7.65 1.65
C GLY A 152 -21.01 -8.08 1.76
N LEU A 153 -21.64 -8.20 0.60
CA LEU A 153 -23.02 -8.67 0.46
C LEU A 153 -23.05 -10.20 0.49
N ALA A 154 -24.16 -10.79 0.93
CA ALA A 154 -24.29 -12.25 1.02
C ALA A 154 -24.14 -13.00 -0.33
N HIS A 155 -24.27 -12.31 -1.45
CA HIS A 155 -24.08 -12.86 -2.80
C HIS A 155 -22.69 -12.55 -3.40
N ASP A 156 -21.83 -11.83 -2.68
CA ASP A 156 -20.44 -11.63 -3.07
C ASP A 156 -19.64 -12.87 -2.68
N SER A 157 -19.15 -13.61 -3.69
CA SER A 157 -18.41 -14.85 -3.47
C SER A 157 -17.09 -14.68 -2.72
N MET A 158 -16.59 -13.44 -2.59
CA MET A 158 -15.38 -13.11 -1.85
C MET A 158 -15.66 -12.57 -0.45
N ALA A 159 -16.92 -12.35 -0.07
CA ALA A 159 -17.26 -11.81 1.23
C ALA A 159 -17.17 -12.88 2.33
N VAL A 160 -16.53 -12.51 3.45
CA VAL A 160 -16.36 -13.37 4.63
C VAL A 160 -17.31 -12.96 5.75
N ILE A 161 -17.55 -11.66 5.87
CA ILE A 161 -18.41 -11.07 6.91
C ILE A 161 -19.44 -10.11 6.30
N ASP A 162 -20.55 -9.91 7.01
CA ASP A 162 -21.57 -8.93 6.63
C ASP A 162 -21.29 -7.52 7.16
N SER A 163 -22.22 -6.58 6.90
CA SER A 163 -22.12 -5.17 7.33
C SER A 163 -22.15 -4.95 8.85
N LYS A 164 -22.41 -6.00 9.64
CA LYS A 164 -22.34 -6.02 11.11
C LYS A 164 -21.11 -6.78 11.60
N ALA A 165 -20.15 -7.01 10.71
CA ALA A 165 -18.92 -7.77 10.94
C ALA A 165 -19.15 -9.22 11.37
N ARG A 166 -20.34 -9.79 11.12
CA ARG A 166 -20.69 -11.18 11.47
C ARG A 166 -20.17 -12.12 10.40
N VAL A 167 -19.54 -13.21 10.80
CA VAL A 167 -19.00 -14.22 9.88
C VAL A 167 -20.16 -14.99 9.23
N PHE A 168 -20.17 -15.09 7.90
CA PHE A 168 -21.19 -15.87 7.21
C PHE A 168 -21.13 -17.36 7.61
N GLY A 169 -22.28 -17.94 7.91
CA GLY A 169 -22.41 -19.35 8.28
C GLY A 169 -21.98 -19.71 9.71
N VAL A 170 -21.57 -18.73 10.52
CA VAL A 170 -21.15 -18.96 11.92
C VAL A 170 -21.94 -18.04 12.86
N ASN A 171 -22.49 -18.63 13.93
CA ASN A 171 -23.20 -17.87 14.96
C ASN A 171 -22.23 -17.31 16.01
N ASN A 172 -22.56 -16.15 16.57
CA ASN A 172 -21.83 -15.53 17.69
C ASN A 172 -20.33 -15.26 17.42
N LEU A 173 -19.95 -15.04 16.16
CA LEU A 173 -18.58 -14.70 15.77
C LEU A 173 -18.54 -13.43 14.91
N ARG A 174 -17.62 -12.52 15.25
CA ARG A 174 -17.34 -11.30 14.46
C ARG A 174 -15.84 -11.13 14.24
N VAL A 175 -15.48 -10.46 13.15
CA VAL A 175 -14.09 -10.04 12.85
C VAL A 175 -14.05 -8.51 12.81
N VAL A 176 -13.27 -7.90 13.71
CA VAL A 176 -13.23 -6.43 13.88
C VAL A 176 -11.79 -5.96 13.90
N ASP A 177 -11.18 -5.96 12.71
CA ASP A 177 -9.86 -5.40 12.48
C ASP A 177 -9.77 -4.94 11.00
N ILE A 178 -8.56 -4.60 10.54
CA ILE A 178 -8.32 -4.14 9.17
C ILE A 178 -8.64 -5.19 8.09
N SER A 179 -8.68 -6.49 8.43
CA SER A 179 -9.08 -7.56 7.51
C SER A 179 -10.53 -7.44 7.07
N SER A 180 -11.37 -6.77 7.88
CA SER A 180 -12.80 -6.55 7.62
C SER A 180 -13.06 -5.54 6.51
N PHE A 181 -12.08 -4.73 6.10
CA PHE A 181 -12.30 -3.75 5.05
C PHE A 181 -12.59 -4.42 3.69
N PRO A 182 -13.52 -3.89 2.86
CA PRO A 182 -13.76 -4.44 1.53
C PRO A 182 -12.61 -4.18 0.55
N PHE A 183 -11.87 -3.11 0.79
CA PHE A 183 -10.63 -2.68 0.15
C PHE A 183 -9.92 -1.74 1.12
N LEU A 184 -8.61 -1.56 1.01
CA LEU A 184 -7.87 -0.62 1.84
C LEU A 184 -8.16 0.83 1.39
N PRO A 185 -8.74 1.70 2.23
CA PRO A 185 -8.85 3.14 1.94
C PRO A 185 -7.47 3.78 1.81
N PRO A 186 -7.33 4.91 1.09
CA PRO A 186 -6.03 5.52 0.88
C PRO A 186 -5.53 6.17 2.18
N GLY A 187 -4.22 6.08 2.41
CA GLY A 187 -3.56 6.59 3.61
C GLY A 187 -3.40 5.57 4.73
N HIS A 188 -3.00 6.05 5.91
CA HIS A 188 -2.67 5.20 7.05
C HIS A 188 -3.95 4.72 7.78
N PRO A 189 -4.20 3.40 7.89
CA PRO A 189 -5.51 2.86 8.22
C PRO A 189 -5.86 2.92 9.70
N GLN A 190 -4.95 3.36 10.58
CA GLN A 190 -5.15 3.30 12.03
C GLN A 190 -6.47 3.97 12.47
N SER A 191 -6.74 5.19 11.99
CA SER A 191 -7.97 5.92 12.34
C SER A 191 -9.22 5.24 11.78
N THR A 192 -9.13 4.63 10.60
CA THR A 192 -10.22 3.90 9.97
C THR A 192 -10.52 2.60 10.71
N VAL A 193 -9.50 1.92 11.23
CA VAL A 193 -9.65 0.73 12.08
C VAL A 193 -10.35 1.11 13.38
N TYR A 194 -9.96 2.22 14.02
CA TYR A 194 -10.65 2.71 15.22
C TYR A 194 -12.12 3.05 14.93
N ALA A 195 -12.41 3.74 13.83
CA ALA A 195 -13.78 4.06 13.44
C ALA A 195 -14.64 2.80 13.22
N LEU A 196 -14.10 1.77 12.57
CA LEU A 196 -14.78 0.48 12.43
C LEU A 196 -15.02 -0.17 13.80
N ALA A 197 -13.99 -0.24 14.64
CA ALA A 197 -14.06 -0.87 15.94
C ALA A 197 -15.12 -0.22 16.84
N GLU A 198 -15.12 1.12 16.94
CA GLU A 198 -16.12 1.89 17.69
C GLU A 198 -17.54 1.63 17.18
N LYS A 199 -17.71 1.64 15.84
CA LYS A 199 -19.03 1.40 15.24
C LYS A 199 -19.55 -0.01 15.55
N ILE A 200 -18.71 -1.04 15.42
CA ILE A 200 -19.13 -2.42 15.68
C ILE A 200 -19.29 -2.69 17.18
N ALA A 201 -18.49 -2.06 18.05
CA ALA A 201 -18.67 -2.15 19.49
C ALA A 201 -20.05 -1.63 19.93
N GLN A 202 -20.47 -0.48 19.39
CA GLN A 202 -21.81 0.05 19.61
C GLN A 202 -22.91 -0.91 19.13
N ASP A 203 -22.73 -1.53 17.97
CA ASP A 203 -23.68 -2.50 17.44
C ASP A 203 -23.77 -3.76 18.33
N ILE A 204 -22.65 -4.26 18.87
CA ILE A 204 -22.63 -5.38 19.83
C ILE A 204 -23.42 -5.04 21.10
N GLN A 205 -23.24 -3.83 21.64
CA GLN A 205 -23.97 -3.41 22.84
C GLN A 205 -25.47 -3.36 22.59
N LEU A 206 -25.91 -2.85 21.44
CA LEU A 206 -27.34 -2.79 21.09
C LEU A 206 -27.96 -4.18 20.92
N ASP A 207 -27.21 -5.12 20.33
CA ASP A 207 -27.67 -6.50 20.16
C ASP A 207 -27.79 -7.25 21.49
N SER A 208 -27.03 -6.86 22.52
CA SER A 208 -27.11 -7.48 23.86
C SER A 208 -28.31 -7.04 24.71
N VAL A 209 -29.06 -6.02 24.25
CA VAL A 209 -30.23 -5.47 24.94
C VAL A 209 -31.55 -5.98 24.31
N ALA A 210 -31.48 -6.70 23.18
CA ALA A 210 -32.62 -7.29 22.46
C ALA A 210 -32.73 -8.81 22.70
#